data_AF-A0A432HML1-F1
#
_entry.id   AF-A0A432HML1-F1
#
_cell.length_a   1.000
_cell.length_b   1.000
_cell.length_c   1.000
_cell.angle_alpha   90.00
_cell.angle_beta   90.00
_cell.angle_gamma   90.00
#
_symmetry.space_group_name_H-M   'P 1'
#
loop_
_entity.id
_entity.type
_entity.pdbx_description
1 polymer ?
#
loop_
_entity_poly.entity_id
_entity_poly.type
_entity_poly.pdbx_seq_one_letter_code
_entity_poly.pdbx_strand_id
1 'polypeptide(L)'
;MLRKKILVSSLIVFALIFATIGSRAVADTSLLSSTVEVIGVDEDNGISIRLKFSLKNGSENPIDVLKWGTPLEGEWTSDCLDVRHDGRPVPYIGMLVKRGTPGPDDYIRIGANQEVSGIVALEKGYQIYQAGEYTVQYRKSEVTAKTPAAIPEGDVQTGFPSEKQPLSSSDPVEFTLITGMDEPVSLSRPLAACTPGQLNVINAALAEARRIALTAKNALHNAPVNLRPQAQRYREWFGAYDSSRYSIVTGHFDRISDALATEQIYAVCVDLNPYYAYVIPNEPYKIYFCNQFWSAPLNGTDSKAGTIVHEMSHFKIIAETKDIAPTQSNARNLARINPDAAIKNADSHEYFAENNPPLSMPAPSAPPPSSDDDGDGGSGGCFIQSLGD
;
A
#
# COMPACT_ATOMS: atom_id res chain seq x y z
N MET A 1 -75.45 13.27 -61.52
CA MET A 1 -75.66 11.93 -60.93
C MET A 1 -74.69 11.72 -59.78
N LEU A 2 -75.21 11.17 -58.67
CA LEU A 2 -74.55 10.89 -57.38
C LEU A 2 -73.29 10.00 -57.49
N ARG A 3 -72.31 10.23 -56.59
CA ARG A 3 -71.71 9.28 -55.60
C ARG A 3 -70.43 9.90 -55.00
N LYS A 4 -70.46 10.55 -53.83
CA LYS A 4 -70.23 10.04 -52.46
C LYS A 4 -68.95 9.20 -52.23
N LYS A 5 -68.09 9.73 -51.32
CA LYS A 5 -67.30 9.05 -50.25
C LYS A 5 -66.05 8.27 -50.71
N ILE A 6 -64.87 8.29 -50.07
CA ILE A 6 -64.45 8.44 -48.67
C ILE A 6 -63.01 9.04 -48.62
N LEU A 7 -62.77 9.94 -47.64
CA LEU A 7 -61.46 10.35 -47.14
C LEU A 7 -60.85 9.21 -46.30
N VAL A 8 -59.60 8.83 -46.55
CA VAL A 8 -58.77 8.13 -45.56
C VAL A 8 -57.55 9.00 -45.29
N SER A 9 -57.59 9.72 -44.17
CA SER A 9 -56.45 10.44 -43.64
C SER A 9 -55.76 9.52 -42.63
N SER A 10 -54.63 8.93 -43.01
CA SER A 10 -53.78 8.17 -42.09
C SER A 10 -52.90 9.15 -41.30
N LEU A 11 -53.35 9.48 -40.09
CA LEU A 11 -52.55 10.17 -39.10
C LEU A 11 -51.64 9.13 -38.42
N ILE A 12 -50.35 9.10 -38.78
CA ILE A 12 -49.35 8.31 -38.05
C ILE A 12 -48.87 9.16 -36.87
N VAL A 13 -49.36 8.83 -35.67
CA VAL A 13 -48.88 9.40 -34.41
C VAL A 13 -47.62 8.65 -34.00
N PHE A 14 -46.44 9.25 -34.21
CA PHE A 14 -45.20 8.79 -33.59
C PHE A 14 -45.21 9.20 -32.11
N ALA A 15 -45.53 8.26 -31.22
CA ALA A 15 -45.30 8.44 -29.80
C ALA A 15 -43.79 8.31 -29.53
N LEU A 16 -43.10 9.45 -29.40
CA LEU A 16 -41.76 9.54 -28.85
C LEU A 16 -41.81 9.21 -27.36
N ILE A 17 -41.53 7.95 -27.02
CA ILE A 17 -41.27 7.53 -25.65
C ILE A 17 -39.86 8.04 -25.29
N PHE A 18 -39.79 9.20 -24.65
CA PHE A 18 -38.59 9.58 -23.90
C PHE A 18 -38.51 8.68 -22.68
N ALA A 19 -37.72 7.60 -22.77
CA ALA A 19 -37.26 6.89 -21.59
C ALA A 19 -36.26 7.83 -20.87
N THR A 20 -36.75 8.59 -19.90
CA THR A 20 -35.89 9.26 -18.94
C THR A 20 -35.21 8.18 -18.11
N ILE A 21 -34.00 7.81 -18.50
CA ILE A 21 -33.08 7.13 -17.58
C ILE A 21 -32.72 8.19 -16.55
N GLY A 22 -33.54 8.31 -15.52
CA GLY A 22 -33.17 9.02 -14.32
C GLY A 22 -32.00 8.28 -13.70
N SER A 23 -30.77 8.76 -13.95
CA SER A 23 -29.63 8.41 -13.13
C SER A 23 -30.00 8.76 -11.70
N ARG A 24 -30.38 7.76 -10.90
CA ARG A 24 -30.44 7.96 -9.45
C ARG A 24 -29.01 8.25 -9.02
N ALA A 25 -28.73 9.52 -8.73
CA ALA A 25 -27.56 9.86 -7.93
C ALA A 25 -27.65 9.01 -6.66
N VAL A 26 -26.70 8.09 -6.49
CA VAL A 26 -26.53 7.43 -5.19
C VAL A 26 -26.23 8.57 -4.23
N ALA A 27 -27.07 8.74 -3.22
CA ALA A 27 -26.82 9.73 -2.19
C ALA A 27 -25.45 9.41 -1.59
N ASP A 28 -24.52 10.35 -1.69
CA ASP A 28 -23.20 10.23 -1.10
C ASP A 28 -23.38 10.22 0.42
N THR A 29 -23.17 9.07 1.04
CA THR A 29 -23.33 8.87 2.48
C THR A 29 -22.03 9.12 3.25
N SER A 30 -20.99 9.62 2.59
CA SER A 30 -19.72 9.90 3.26
C SER A 30 -19.85 11.08 4.23
N LEU A 31 -19.34 10.89 5.45
CA LEU A 31 -19.26 11.96 6.45
C LEU A 31 -18.07 12.89 6.18
N LEU A 32 -17.10 12.40 5.42
CA LEU A 32 -15.86 13.10 5.09
C LEU A 32 -15.82 13.34 3.58
N SER A 33 -15.42 14.56 3.20
CA SER A 33 -15.11 14.88 1.82
C SER A 33 -13.76 15.55 1.68
N SER A 34 -13.07 15.31 0.57
CA SER A 34 -11.77 15.93 0.28
C SER A 34 -11.78 16.71 -1.02
N THR A 35 -11.05 17.82 -1.04
CA THR A 35 -10.81 18.60 -2.26
C THR A 35 -9.32 18.78 -2.51
N VAL A 36 -8.94 18.87 -3.79
CA VAL A 36 -7.60 19.24 -4.22
C VAL A 36 -7.72 20.51 -5.07
N GLU A 37 -6.92 21.52 -4.74
CA GLU A 37 -6.87 22.80 -5.45
C GLU A 37 -5.42 23.12 -5.82
N VAL A 38 -5.20 23.59 -7.05
CA VAL A 38 -3.91 24.18 -7.46
C VAL A 38 -3.93 25.65 -7.04
N ILE A 39 -3.11 26.01 -6.06
CA ILE A 39 -3.08 27.37 -5.48
C ILE A 39 -1.88 28.20 -5.94
N GLY A 40 -1.01 27.63 -6.77
CA GLY A 40 0.07 28.35 -7.42
C GLY A 40 0.92 27.45 -8.31
N VAL A 41 1.31 27.99 -9.45
CA VAL A 41 2.31 27.42 -10.37
C VAL A 41 3.32 28.53 -10.63
N ASP A 42 4.57 28.30 -10.26
CA ASP A 42 5.71 29.18 -10.53
C ASP A 42 6.70 28.44 -11.42
N GLU A 43 7.11 29.06 -12.52
CA GLU A 43 8.07 28.52 -13.49
C GLU A 43 9.34 29.38 -13.58
N ASP A 44 9.37 30.57 -12.95
CA ASP A 44 10.40 31.60 -13.20
C ASP A 44 11.77 31.23 -12.62
N ASN A 45 11.79 30.44 -11.53
CA ASN A 45 13.02 30.01 -10.85
C ASN A 45 13.01 28.50 -10.54
N GLY A 46 12.47 27.72 -11.48
CA GLY A 46 12.20 26.29 -11.35
C GLY A 46 10.72 26.02 -11.07
N ILE A 47 10.25 24.84 -11.44
CA ILE A 47 8.84 24.45 -11.26
C ILE A 47 8.52 24.34 -9.77
N SER A 48 7.53 25.10 -9.31
CA SER A 48 6.87 24.90 -8.02
C SER A 48 5.37 24.89 -8.19
N ILE A 49 4.74 23.73 -7.93
CA ILE A 49 3.30 23.54 -8.08
C ILE A 49 2.71 23.31 -6.69
N ARG A 50 2.14 24.36 -6.11
CA ARG A 50 1.54 24.29 -4.77
C ARG A 50 0.11 23.80 -4.87
N LEU A 51 -0.13 22.64 -4.26
CA LEU A 51 -1.46 22.07 -4.09
C LEU A 51 -1.95 22.32 -2.67
N LYS A 52 -3.21 22.72 -2.53
CA LYS A 52 -3.94 22.69 -1.27
C LYS A 52 -4.87 21.48 -1.29
N PHE A 53 -4.67 20.59 -0.32
CA PHE A 53 -5.61 19.52 -0.02
C PHE A 53 -6.45 19.95 1.18
N SER A 54 -7.77 19.83 1.07
CA SER A 54 -8.70 20.05 2.18
C SER A 54 -9.43 18.76 2.52
N LEU A 55 -9.67 18.54 3.80
CA LEU A 55 -10.50 17.46 4.32
C LEU A 55 -11.58 18.05 5.23
N LYS A 56 -12.84 17.85 4.85
CA LYS A 56 -14.02 18.39 5.54
C LYS A 56 -14.78 17.29 6.26
N ASN A 57 -15.20 17.59 7.47
CA ASN A 57 -16.16 16.80 8.24
C ASN A 57 -17.56 17.40 8.06
N GLY A 58 -18.44 16.72 7.35
CA GLY A 58 -19.84 17.11 7.14
C GLY A 58 -20.81 16.60 8.21
N SER A 59 -20.30 15.99 9.29
CA SER A 59 -21.13 15.51 10.40
C SER A 59 -21.27 16.54 11.52
N GLU A 60 -22.24 16.30 12.40
CA GLU A 60 -22.51 17.11 13.59
C GLU A 60 -21.58 16.79 14.78
N ASN A 61 -20.70 15.80 14.63
CA ASN A 61 -19.76 15.40 15.67
C ASN A 61 -18.32 15.61 15.19
N PRO A 62 -17.38 15.94 16.08
CA PRO A 62 -15.97 15.98 15.72
C PRO A 62 -15.43 14.58 15.37
N ILE A 63 -14.52 14.52 14.40
CA ILE A 63 -13.88 13.29 13.93
C ILE A 63 -12.36 13.47 14.00
N ASP A 64 -11.64 12.48 14.53
CA ASP A 64 -10.18 12.48 14.51
C ASP A 64 -9.68 11.61 13.35
N VAL A 65 -9.09 12.21 12.33
CA VAL A 65 -8.64 11.50 11.11
C VAL A 65 -7.13 11.26 11.17
N LEU A 66 -6.69 10.07 10.81
CA LEU A 66 -5.27 9.76 10.66
C LEU A 66 -4.69 10.53 9.48
N LYS A 67 -3.67 11.36 9.72
CA LYS A 67 -3.01 12.16 8.65
C LYS A 67 -2.28 11.28 7.63
N TRP A 68 -1.85 10.08 8.04
CA TRP A 68 -0.97 9.25 7.23
C TRP A 68 -1.55 8.89 5.87
N GLY A 69 -0.69 9.04 4.88
CA GLY A 69 -1.00 8.82 3.49
C GLY A 69 -1.98 9.83 2.92
N THR A 70 -1.99 11.05 3.47
CA THR A 70 -2.73 12.20 2.96
C THR A 70 -1.78 13.39 2.85
N PRO A 71 -2.07 14.39 1.99
CA PRO A 71 -1.25 15.61 1.94
C PRO A 71 -1.28 16.46 3.23
N LEU A 72 -2.11 16.12 4.23
CA LEU A 72 -2.11 16.78 5.54
C LEU A 72 -0.81 16.54 6.35
N GLU A 73 0.03 15.60 5.92
CA GLU A 73 1.36 15.41 6.50
C GLU A 73 2.33 16.53 6.13
N GLY A 74 2.06 17.31 5.08
CA GLY A 74 2.95 18.36 4.59
C GLY A 74 4.17 17.86 3.81
N GLU A 75 4.35 16.54 3.72
CA GLU A 75 5.43 15.87 2.99
C GLU A 75 4.90 14.66 2.20
N TRP A 76 5.64 14.24 1.18
CA TRP A 76 5.31 13.07 0.37
C TRP A 76 5.88 11.79 0.96
N THR A 77 5.05 11.12 1.76
CA THR A 77 5.34 9.82 2.37
C THR A 77 4.41 8.71 1.85
N SER A 78 3.59 9.01 0.84
CA SER A 78 2.74 8.06 0.13
C SER A 78 2.35 8.56 -1.26
N ASP A 79 2.11 7.61 -2.18
CA ASP A 79 1.47 7.82 -3.48
C ASP A 79 -0.05 7.88 -3.34
N CYS A 80 -0.55 9.06 -2.95
CA CYS A 80 -1.97 9.28 -2.65
C CYS A 80 -2.74 10.08 -3.72
N LEU A 81 -2.09 10.54 -4.80
CA LEU A 81 -2.71 11.32 -5.88
C LEU A 81 -2.63 10.60 -7.24
N ASP A 82 -3.73 10.59 -7.99
CA ASP A 82 -3.74 10.27 -9.41
C ASP A 82 -3.33 11.49 -10.19
N VAL A 83 -2.05 11.51 -10.57
CA VAL A 83 -1.45 12.56 -11.37
C VAL A 83 -1.28 12.02 -12.77
N ARG A 84 -1.78 12.75 -13.77
CA ARG A 84 -1.62 12.40 -15.18
C ARG A 84 -1.09 13.59 -15.96
N HIS A 85 -0.26 13.30 -16.96
CA HIS A 85 0.25 14.24 -17.95
C HIS A 85 -0.23 13.77 -19.32
N ASP A 86 -1.01 14.61 -20.00
CA ASP A 86 -1.66 14.27 -21.28
C ASP A 86 -2.38 12.91 -21.24
N GLY A 87 -3.07 12.64 -20.12
CA GLY A 87 -3.81 11.41 -19.85
C GLY A 87 -2.98 10.20 -19.41
N ARG A 88 -1.64 10.29 -19.37
CA ARG A 88 -0.74 9.21 -18.94
C ARG A 88 -0.37 9.37 -17.46
N PRO A 89 -0.35 8.27 -16.66
CA PRO A 89 0.06 8.35 -15.25
C PRO A 89 1.47 8.91 -15.08
N VAL A 90 1.62 9.85 -14.17
CA VAL A 90 2.92 10.41 -13.76
C VAL A 90 3.50 9.57 -12.62
N PRO A 91 4.77 9.13 -12.72
CA PRO A 91 5.41 8.38 -11.65
C PRO A 91 5.50 9.15 -10.33
N TYR A 92 5.17 8.47 -9.23
CA TYR A 92 5.53 8.90 -7.89
C TYR A 92 7.03 8.71 -7.65
N ILE A 93 7.66 9.72 -7.05
CA ILE A 93 9.10 9.79 -6.73
C ILE A 93 9.37 10.14 -5.26
N GLY A 94 8.31 10.30 -4.45
CA GLY A 94 8.46 10.52 -3.02
C GLY A 94 8.80 9.24 -2.24
N MET A 95 8.85 9.37 -0.92
CA MET A 95 9.19 8.27 -0.01
C MET A 95 7.95 7.38 0.24
N LEU A 96 8.14 6.06 0.31
CA LEU A 96 7.18 5.15 0.95
C LEU A 96 7.78 4.71 2.28
N VAL A 97 7.07 4.87 3.39
CA VAL A 97 7.66 4.84 4.73
C VAL A 97 6.99 3.77 5.61
N LYS A 98 7.78 2.85 6.16
CA LYS A 98 7.30 1.95 7.22
C LYS A 98 7.14 2.69 8.54
N ARG A 99 5.96 2.58 9.15
CA ARG A 99 5.59 3.21 10.41
C ARG A 99 5.21 2.18 11.47
N GLY A 100 5.27 2.58 12.73
CA GLY A 100 4.69 1.82 13.83
C GLY A 100 3.17 2.03 13.94
N THR A 101 2.62 1.72 15.12
CA THR A 101 1.23 2.05 15.45
C THR A 101 1.05 3.58 15.53
N PRO A 102 0.00 4.16 14.91
CA PRO A 102 -0.29 5.59 15.03
C PRO A 102 -0.46 6.06 16.49
N GLY A 103 0.30 7.07 16.88
CA GLY A 103 0.14 7.78 18.15
C GLY A 103 -0.89 8.91 18.07
N PRO A 104 -1.16 9.63 19.17
CA PRO A 104 -2.12 10.74 19.19
C PRO A 104 -1.81 11.85 18.18
N ASP A 105 -0.53 12.21 18.04
CA ASP A 105 -0.08 13.31 17.16
C ASP A 105 -0.18 12.97 15.66
N ASP A 106 -0.42 11.70 15.32
CA ASP A 106 -0.66 11.26 13.94
C ASP A 106 -2.09 11.54 13.48
N TYR A 107 -3.00 11.81 14.42
CA TYR A 107 -4.38 12.17 14.13
C TYR A 107 -4.55 13.70 14.10
N ILE A 108 -5.46 14.16 13.25
CA ILE A 108 -5.93 15.54 13.23
C ILE A 108 -7.43 15.55 13.55
N ARG A 109 -7.81 16.39 14.51
CA ARG A 109 -9.21 16.58 14.89
C ARG A 109 -9.88 17.57 13.95
N ILE A 110 -10.98 17.15 13.35
CA ILE A 110 -11.84 17.98 12.51
C ILE A 110 -13.17 18.17 13.23
N GLY A 111 -13.46 19.40 13.66
CA GLY A 111 -14.72 19.71 14.34
C GLY A 111 -15.95 19.44 13.47
N ALA A 112 -17.13 19.46 14.10
CA ALA A 112 -18.40 19.34 13.38
C ALA A 112 -18.52 20.43 12.31
N ASN A 113 -18.85 20.05 11.08
CA ASN A 113 -18.95 20.96 9.93
C ASN A 113 -17.68 21.79 9.64
N GLN A 114 -16.52 21.39 10.16
CA GLN A 114 -15.23 22.07 9.97
C GLN A 114 -14.38 21.41 8.87
N GLU A 115 -13.35 22.13 8.44
CA GLU A 115 -12.38 21.70 7.44
C GLU A 115 -10.96 21.95 7.94
N VAL A 116 -10.03 21.06 7.56
CA VAL A 116 -8.59 21.23 7.72
C VAL A 116 -7.90 21.14 6.37
N SER A 117 -6.75 21.80 6.22
CA SER A 117 -6.00 21.80 4.95
C SER A 117 -4.51 21.58 5.14
N GLY A 118 -3.87 21.01 4.11
CA GLY A 118 -2.42 20.86 3.97
C GLY A 118 -1.97 21.44 2.62
N ILE A 119 -0.78 22.03 2.60
CA ILE A 119 -0.16 22.54 1.37
C ILE A 119 1.09 21.72 1.06
N VAL A 120 1.18 21.21 -0.16
CA VAL A 120 2.29 20.39 -0.63
C VAL A 120 2.76 20.88 -2.00
N ALA A 121 4.04 20.67 -2.29
CA ALA A 121 4.61 21.00 -3.59
C ALA A 121 4.68 19.73 -4.44
N LEU A 122 3.90 19.67 -5.53
CA LEU A 122 3.65 18.44 -6.30
C LEU A 122 4.94 17.84 -6.89
N GLU A 123 5.84 18.69 -7.36
CA GLU A 123 7.11 18.30 -7.98
C GLU A 123 8.07 17.57 -7.03
N LYS A 124 7.85 17.67 -5.71
CA LYS A 124 8.63 16.94 -4.71
C LYS A 124 8.17 15.49 -4.53
N GLY A 125 6.99 15.14 -5.05
CA GLY A 125 6.39 13.82 -4.89
C GLY A 125 6.14 13.10 -6.21
N TYR A 126 6.01 13.83 -7.31
CA TYR A 126 5.69 13.29 -8.63
C TYR A 126 6.66 13.84 -9.68
N GLN A 127 6.92 13.02 -10.69
CA GLN A 127 7.87 13.29 -11.77
C GLN A 127 7.36 14.36 -12.76
N ILE A 128 7.28 15.61 -12.31
CA ILE A 128 6.72 16.73 -13.07
C ILE A 128 7.83 17.49 -13.81
N TYR A 129 8.06 17.15 -15.08
CA TYR A 129 9.12 17.78 -15.89
C TYR A 129 8.65 18.27 -17.26
N GLN A 130 7.64 17.66 -17.85
CA GLN A 130 7.26 17.96 -19.22
C GLN A 130 6.22 19.08 -19.28
N ALA A 131 6.33 19.97 -20.27
CA ALA A 131 5.25 20.89 -20.59
C ALA A 131 4.01 20.11 -21.05
N GLY A 132 2.82 20.67 -20.85
CA GLY A 132 1.55 20.05 -21.23
C GLY A 132 0.51 20.11 -20.13
N GLU A 133 -0.60 19.38 -20.33
CA GLU A 133 -1.72 19.41 -19.41
C GLU A 133 -1.60 18.31 -18.35
N TYR A 134 -1.84 18.72 -17.11
CA TYR A 134 -1.82 17.84 -15.96
C TYR A 134 -3.18 17.79 -15.29
N THR A 135 -3.63 16.59 -14.93
CA THR A 135 -4.79 16.37 -14.06
C THR A 135 -4.31 15.79 -12.73
N VAL A 136 -4.88 16.26 -11.62
CA VAL A 136 -4.56 15.77 -10.27
C VAL A 136 -5.84 15.43 -9.53
N GLN A 137 -5.94 14.22 -9.01
CA GLN A 137 -7.05 13.78 -8.15
C GLN A 137 -6.54 13.06 -6.92
N TYR A 138 -7.24 13.16 -5.79
CA TYR A 138 -6.96 12.31 -4.65
C TYR A 138 -7.43 10.87 -4.90
N ARG A 139 -6.55 9.86 -4.72
CA ARG A 139 -6.84 8.46 -5.10
C ARG A 139 -7.78 7.74 -4.13
N LYS A 140 -7.76 8.11 -2.85
CA LYS A 140 -8.37 7.28 -1.80
C LYS A 140 -9.87 7.55 -1.69
N SER A 141 -10.65 6.48 -1.64
CA SER A 141 -12.10 6.53 -1.37
C SER A 141 -12.43 6.31 0.11
N GLU A 142 -11.42 6.24 0.98
CA GLU A 142 -11.56 6.03 2.41
C GLU A 142 -10.37 6.62 3.18
N VAL A 143 -10.61 6.98 4.44
CA VAL A 143 -9.57 7.40 5.39
C VAL A 143 -9.76 6.68 6.72
N THR A 144 -8.67 6.50 7.46
CA THR A 144 -8.75 5.93 8.81
C THR A 144 -9.12 7.04 9.78
N ALA A 145 -10.19 6.86 10.55
CA ALA A 145 -10.67 7.86 11.50
C ALA A 145 -11.18 7.23 12.80
N LYS A 146 -11.13 8.00 13.88
CA LYS A 146 -11.77 7.73 15.16
C LYS A 146 -12.97 8.65 15.28
N THR A 147 -14.16 8.07 15.29
CA THR A 147 -15.40 8.78 15.58
C THR A 147 -15.74 8.57 17.04
N PRO A 148 -16.26 9.59 17.76
CA PRO A 148 -16.97 9.32 18.99
C PRO A 148 -18.08 8.31 18.70
N ALA A 149 -17.95 7.08 19.19
CA ALA A 149 -19.10 6.19 19.23
C ALA A 149 -20.20 6.90 20.01
N ALA A 150 -21.46 6.71 19.63
CA ALA A 150 -22.56 7.06 20.51
C ALA A 150 -22.40 6.23 21.80
N ILE A 151 -21.74 6.79 22.81
CA ILE A 151 -21.55 6.15 24.11
C ILE A 151 -22.95 6.10 24.75
N PRO A 152 -23.52 4.92 25.04
CA PRO A 152 -24.65 4.85 25.98
C PRO A 152 -24.15 5.42 27.31
N GLU A 153 -24.83 6.44 27.84
CA GLU A 153 -24.44 7.10 29.11
C GLU A 153 -23.97 6.07 30.16
N GLY A 154 -22.65 6.03 30.44
CA GLY A 154 -22.11 5.18 31.51
C GLY A 154 -20.71 4.61 31.32
N ASP A 155 -20.21 4.41 30.10
CA ASP A 155 -18.90 3.76 29.90
C ASP A 155 -17.79 4.74 29.48
N VAL A 156 -16.81 4.91 30.38
CA VAL A 156 -15.55 5.60 30.09
C VAL A 156 -14.63 4.63 29.34
N GLN A 157 -14.79 4.49 28.03
CA GLN A 157 -13.76 3.84 27.20
C GLN A 157 -12.66 4.84 26.84
N THR A 158 -11.42 4.52 27.21
CA THR A 158 -10.21 5.23 26.80
C THR A 158 -9.91 4.95 25.32
N GLY A 159 -10.45 5.80 24.44
CA GLY A 159 -10.12 5.84 23.02
C GLY A 159 -11.03 4.98 22.14
N PHE A 160 -11.58 5.59 21.09
CA PHE A 160 -12.36 4.87 20.08
C PHE A 160 -11.43 4.10 19.13
N PRO A 161 -11.81 2.88 18.69
CA PRO A 161 -11.07 2.16 17.67
C PRO A 161 -11.06 3.00 16.39
N SER A 162 -9.91 3.03 15.71
CA SER A 162 -9.79 3.65 14.40
C SER A 162 -10.39 2.73 13.34
N GLU A 163 -11.30 3.25 12.52
CA GLU A 163 -11.98 2.51 11.47
C GLU A 163 -11.80 3.21 10.11
N LYS A 164 -11.94 2.44 9.03
CA LYS A 164 -12.00 3.02 7.67
C LYS A 164 -13.36 3.68 7.49
N GLN A 165 -13.35 4.99 7.24
CA GLN A 165 -14.52 5.78 6.92
C GLN A 165 -14.55 6.08 5.41
N PRO A 166 -15.69 5.90 4.72
CA PRO A 166 -15.84 6.32 3.34
C PRO A 166 -15.52 7.81 3.15
N LEU A 167 -14.85 8.12 2.05
CA LEU A 167 -14.46 9.48 1.68
C LEU A 167 -14.99 9.80 0.28
N SER A 168 -15.68 10.94 0.17
CA SER A 168 -16.00 11.52 -1.13
C SER A 168 -14.89 12.45 -1.59
N SER A 169 -14.27 12.12 -2.71
CA SER A 169 -13.19 12.92 -3.30
C SER A 169 -13.71 13.81 -4.42
N SER A 170 -13.20 15.03 -4.52
CA SER A 170 -13.51 15.94 -5.62
C SER A 170 -13.11 15.36 -6.97
N ASP A 171 -13.70 15.94 -8.02
CA ASP A 171 -13.23 15.74 -9.39
C ASP A 171 -11.75 16.15 -9.54
N PRO A 172 -11.05 15.66 -10.58
CA PRO A 172 -9.68 16.06 -10.85
C PRO A 172 -9.57 17.58 -11.07
N VAL A 173 -8.50 18.18 -10.56
CA VAL A 173 -8.11 19.56 -10.88
C VAL A 173 -7.10 19.56 -12.02
N GLU A 174 -7.18 20.56 -12.89
CA GLU A 174 -6.33 20.68 -14.08
C GLU A 174 -5.40 21.89 -13.97
N PHE A 175 -4.19 21.76 -14.51
CA PHE A 175 -3.27 22.86 -14.75
C PHE A 175 -2.38 22.57 -15.96
N THR A 176 -1.84 23.62 -16.57
CA THR A 176 -0.92 23.50 -17.71
C THR A 176 0.45 24.01 -17.29
N LEU A 177 1.49 23.24 -17.60
CA LEU A 177 2.86 23.74 -17.57
C LEU A 177 3.22 24.28 -18.95
N ILE A 178 3.65 25.53 -19.00
CA ILE A 178 4.02 26.19 -20.26
C ILE A 178 5.44 25.78 -20.65
N THR A 179 6.32 25.71 -19.67
CA THR A 179 7.73 25.36 -19.84
C THR A 179 8.01 24.05 -19.13
N GLY A 180 8.58 23.08 -19.86
CA GLY A 180 9.15 21.90 -19.24
C GLY A 180 10.51 22.21 -18.63
N MET A 181 10.94 21.39 -17.69
CA MET A 181 12.32 21.36 -17.22
C MET A 181 13.01 20.10 -17.73
N ASP A 182 14.33 20.18 -17.91
CA ASP A 182 15.13 18.97 -17.98
C ASP A 182 14.92 18.16 -16.71
N GLU A 183 14.84 16.84 -16.83
CA GLU A 183 14.83 15.98 -15.66
C GLU A 183 16.03 16.35 -14.79
N PRO A 184 15.85 16.49 -13.46
CA PRO A 184 16.97 16.76 -12.59
C PRO A 184 17.99 15.66 -12.82
N VAL A 185 19.17 16.05 -13.34
CA VAL A 185 20.34 15.18 -13.39
C VAL A 185 20.47 14.63 -11.98
N SER A 186 20.42 13.31 -11.82
CA SER A 186 20.45 12.63 -10.53
C SER A 186 21.66 13.10 -9.73
N LEU A 187 21.49 14.20 -8.99
CA LEU A 187 22.51 14.73 -8.10
C LEU A 187 22.62 13.67 -7.04
N SER A 188 23.75 12.97 -7.04
CA SER A 188 24.11 12.00 -6.01
C SER A 188 24.13 12.76 -4.68
N ARG A 189 22.96 12.83 -4.03
CA ARG A 189 22.80 13.44 -2.72
C ARG A 189 23.81 12.72 -1.82
N PRO A 190 24.66 13.42 -1.05
CA PRO A 190 25.58 12.76 -0.14
C PRO A 190 24.78 11.80 0.74
N LEU A 191 24.92 10.50 0.48
CA LEU A 191 24.19 9.50 1.23
C LEU A 191 24.80 9.48 2.62
N ALA A 192 23.97 9.64 3.65
CA ALA A 192 24.41 9.49 5.01
C ALA A 192 24.95 8.06 5.19
N ALA A 193 26.24 7.96 5.47
CA ALA A 193 26.91 6.67 5.60
C ALA A 193 26.53 6.01 6.93
N CYS A 194 26.16 4.73 6.87
CA CYS A 194 26.00 3.91 8.06
C CYS A 194 27.33 3.71 8.78
N THR A 195 27.30 3.75 10.12
CA THR A 195 28.45 3.36 10.94
C THR A 195 28.71 1.85 10.80
N PRO A 196 29.95 1.36 11.07
CA PRO A 196 30.24 -0.08 11.07
C PRO A 196 29.31 -0.90 11.98
N GLY A 197 28.92 -0.36 13.14
CA GLY A 197 27.96 -0.99 14.04
C GLY A 197 26.56 -1.13 13.44
N GLN A 198 26.07 -0.07 12.78
CA GLN A 198 24.80 -0.12 12.05
C GLN A 198 24.85 -1.12 10.89
N LEU A 199 25.96 -1.18 10.15
CA LEU A 199 26.14 -2.15 9.07
C LEU A 199 26.10 -3.60 9.58
N ASN A 200 26.69 -3.89 10.75
CA ASN A 200 26.59 -5.22 11.36
C ASN A 200 25.14 -5.60 11.68
N VAL A 201 24.36 -4.66 12.22
CA VAL A 201 22.92 -4.86 12.50
C VAL A 201 22.14 -5.09 11.21
N ILE A 202 22.39 -4.29 10.17
CA ILE A 202 21.74 -4.42 8.87
C ILE A 202 22.09 -5.77 8.22
N ASN A 203 23.35 -6.20 8.27
CA ASN A 203 23.78 -7.48 7.70
C ASN A 203 23.10 -8.67 8.40
N ALA A 204 22.95 -8.64 9.73
CA ALA A 204 22.19 -9.65 10.46
C ALA A 204 20.71 -9.64 10.05
N ALA A 205 20.11 -8.46 9.92
CA ALA A 205 18.73 -8.30 9.47
C ALA A 205 18.52 -8.78 8.03
N LEU A 206 19.45 -8.52 7.11
CA LEU A 206 19.42 -8.99 5.72
C LEU A 206 19.49 -10.53 5.65
N ALA A 207 20.34 -11.16 6.46
CA ALA A 207 20.42 -12.62 6.54
C ALA A 207 19.10 -13.23 6.99
N GLU A 208 18.44 -12.64 8.00
CA GLU A 208 17.13 -13.10 8.47
C GLU A 208 16.01 -12.77 7.48
N ALA A 209 16.03 -11.61 6.82
CA ALA A 209 15.08 -11.23 5.78
C ALA A 209 15.09 -12.23 4.62
N ARG A 210 16.29 -12.64 4.16
CA ARG A 210 16.46 -13.71 3.16
C ARG A 210 15.79 -15.00 3.61
N ARG A 211 15.98 -15.39 4.88
CA ARG A 211 15.40 -16.62 5.43
C ARG A 211 13.88 -16.57 5.46
N ILE A 212 13.27 -15.50 5.97
CA ILE A 212 11.80 -15.39 6.08
C ILE A 212 11.14 -15.24 4.70
N ALA A 213 11.76 -14.52 3.77
CA ALA A 213 11.28 -14.40 2.39
C ALA A 213 11.32 -15.74 1.65
N LEU A 214 12.43 -16.49 1.76
CA LEU A 214 12.54 -17.83 1.18
C LEU A 214 11.52 -18.80 1.80
N THR A 215 11.32 -18.73 3.12
CA THR A 215 10.31 -19.55 3.81
C THR A 215 8.90 -19.23 3.31
N ALA A 216 8.58 -17.96 3.11
CA ALA A 216 7.31 -17.51 2.56
C ALA A 216 7.10 -17.97 1.11
N LYS A 217 8.11 -17.79 0.24
CA LYS A 217 8.15 -18.30 -1.14
C LYS A 217 7.87 -19.81 -1.19
N ASN A 218 8.61 -20.59 -0.41
CA ASN A 218 8.46 -22.05 -0.36
C ASN A 218 7.07 -22.46 0.14
N ALA A 219 6.52 -21.76 1.13
CA ALA A 219 5.19 -22.07 1.65
C ALA A 219 4.08 -21.86 0.60
N LEU A 220 4.24 -20.86 -0.29
CA LEU A 220 3.32 -20.60 -1.40
C LEU A 220 3.46 -21.64 -2.53
N HIS A 221 4.68 -21.96 -2.92
CA HIS A 221 4.93 -22.96 -3.97
C HIS A 221 4.53 -24.38 -3.56
N ASN A 222 4.81 -24.76 -2.32
CA ASN A 222 4.59 -26.13 -1.84
C ASN A 222 3.14 -26.43 -1.47
N ALA A 223 2.27 -25.43 -1.32
CA ALA A 223 0.88 -25.64 -0.94
C ALA A 223 0.08 -26.30 -2.09
N PRO A 224 -0.45 -27.53 -1.90
CA PRO A 224 -1.22 -28.21 -2.93
C PRO A 224 -2.44 -27.40 -3.35
N VAL A 225 -2.69 -27.30 -4.66
CA VAL A 225 -3.72 -26.42 -5.25
C VAL A 225 -5.09 -26.64 -4.60
N ASN A 226 -5.47 -27.90 -4.38
CA ASN A 226 -6.75 -28.28 -3.77
C ASN A 226 -6.87 -27.91 -2.28
N LEU A 227 -5.75 -27.63 -1.60
CA LEU A 227 -5.72 -27.26 -0.19
C LEU A 227 -5.50 -25.75 0.05
N ARG A 228 -5.11 -24.98 -0.96
CA ARG A 228 -4.89 -23.52 -0.84
C ARG A 228 -6.06 -22.74 -0.22
N PRO A 229 -7.36 -23.08 -0.45
CA PRO A 229 -8.46 -22.44 0.26
C PRO A 229 -8.43 -22.59 1.79
N GLN A 230 -7.69 -23.56 2.33
CA GLN A 230 -7.54 -23.83 3.76
C GLN A 230 -6.27 -23.18 4.36
N ALA A 231 -5.48 -22.48 3.55
CA ALA A 231 -4.22 -21.87 3.98
C ALA A 231 -4.43 -20.71 4.94
N GLN A 232 -4.33 -20.98 6.25
CA GLN A 232 -4.60 -20.00 7.31
C GLN A 232 -3.67 -18.79 7.21
N ARG A 233 -2.36 -19.02 7.02
CA ARG A 233 -1.36 -17.94 6.88
C ARG A 233 -1.65 -17.04 5.68
N TYR A 234 -2.03 -17.62 4.53
CA TYR A 234 -2.40 -16.83 3.35
C TYR A 234 -3.68 -16.02 3.61
N ARG A 235 -4.71 -16.68 4.16
CA ARG A 235 -6.00 -16.04 4.42
C ARG A 235 -5.93 -14.87 5.39
N GLU A 236 -5.06 -14.96 6.39
CA GLU A 236 -4.87 -13.91 7.39
C GLU A 236 -4.40 -12.59 6.78
N TRP A 237 -3.49 -12.65 5.80
CA TRP A 237 -2.79 -11.46 5.29
C TRP A 237 -3.24 -11.03 3.88
N PHE A 238 -3.82 -11.95 3.10
CA PHE A 238 -4.25 -11.72 1.72
C PHE A 238 -5.71 -12.08 1.43
N GLY A 239 -6.44 -12.58 2.44
CA GLY A 239 -7.88 -12.79 2.35
C GLY A 239 -8.30 -14.11 1.72
N ALA A 240 -9.57 -14.19 1.31
CA ALA A 240 -10.13 -15.38 0.70
C ALA A 240 -9.32 -15.80 -0.55
N TYR A 241 -9.02 -17.10 -0.64
CA TYR A 241 -8.28 -17.66 -1.75
C TYR A 241 -8.96 -17.34 -3.08
N ASP A 242 -8.16 -16.82 -3.99
CA ASP A 242 -8.43 -16.70 -5.40
C ASP A 242 -7.15 -17.06 -6.14
N SER A 243 -7.28 -17.80 -7.23
CA SER A 243 -6.12 -18.33 -7.95
C SER A 243 -5.23 -17.23 -8.55
N SER A 244 -5.84 -16.13 -9.03
CA SER A 244 -5.11 -15.01 -9.61
C SER A 244 -4.35 -14.25 -8.54
N ARG A 245 -5.03 -13.87 -7.44
CA ARG A 245 -4.38 -13.22 -6.30
C ARG A 245 -3.25 -14.06 -5.69
N TYR A 246 -3.47 -15.36 -5.56
CA TYR A 246 -2.46 -16.28 -5.03
C TYR A 246 -1.22 -16.32 -5.94
N SER A 247 -1.43 -16.36 -7.26
CA SER A 247 -0.34 -16.31 -8.24
C SER A 247 0.44 -14.99 -8.18
N ILE A 248 -0.26 -13.86 -7.99
CA ILE A 248 0.35 -12.54 -7.84
C ILE A 248 1.26 -12.51 -6.61
N VAL A 249 0.75 -12.91 -5.44
CA VAL A 249 1.52 -12.97 -4.17
C VAL A 249 2.70 -13.94 -4.29
N THR A 250 2.52 -15.08 -4.94
CA THR A 250 3.62 -16.03 -5.21
C THR A 250 4.72 -15.36 -6.03
N GLY A 251 4.36 -14.66 -7.11
CA GLY A 251 5.32 -13.91 -7.93
C GLY A 251 5.98 -12.75 -7.19
N HIS A 252 5.29 -12.11 -6.23
CA HIS A 252 5.90 -11.10 -5.35
C HIS A 252 7.00 -11.73 -4.50
N PHE A 253 6.71 -12.85 -3.81
CA PHE A 253 7.70 -13.53 -2.97
C PHE A 253 8.83 -14.18 -3.76
N ASP A 254 8.59 -14.59 -5.01
CA ASP A 254 9.66 -14.99 -5.93
C ASP A 254 10.66 -13.86 -6.10
N ARG A 255 10.20 -12.66 -6.52
CA ARG A 255 11.08 -11.52 -6.76
C ARG A 255 11.70 -10.95 -5.48
N ILE A 256 10.96 -10.91 -4.37
CA ILE A 256 11.52 -10.48 -3.06
C ILE A 256 12.64 -11.42 -2.63
N SER A 257 12.39 -12.74 -2.65
CA SER A 257 13.40 -13.73 -2.24
C SER A 257 14.62 -13.73 -3.15
N ASP A 258 14.41 -13.63 -4.47
CA ASP A 258 15.49 -13.67 -5.45
C ASP A 258 16.36 -12.40 -5.36
N ALA A 259 15.74 -11.21 -5.25
CA ALA A 259 16.47 -9.96 -5.09
C ALA A 259 17.26 -9.93 -3.77
N LEU A 260 16.67 -10.37 -2.65
CA LEU A 260 17.40 -10.47 -1.38
C LEU A 260 18.60 -11.40 -1.48
N ALA A 261 18.52 -12.47 -2.26
CA ALA A 261 19.61 -13.45 -2.42
C ALA A 261 20.72 -12.99 -3.37
N THR A 262 20.40 -12.21 -4.40
CA THR A 262 21.30 -11.98 -5.55
C THR A 262 21.73 -10.53 -5.73
N GLU A 263 20.93 -9.57 -5.29
CA GLU A 263 21.16 -8.15 -5.55
C GLU A 263 21.94 -7.46 -4.44
N GLN A 264 22.66 -6.39 -4.79
CA GLN A 264 23.31 -5.52 -3.81
C GLN A 264 22.30 -4.53 -3.22
N ILE A 265 22.01 -4.68 -1.92
CA ILE A 265 21.18 -3.73 -1.18
C ILE A 265 22.04 -2.55 -0.71
N TYR A 266 21.68 -1.33 -1.11
CA TYR A 266 22.37 -0.10 -0.71
C TYR A 266 21.71 0.45 0.55
N ALA A 267 22.39 0.31 1.70
CA ALA A 267 21.91 0.84 2.97
C ALA A 267 22.30 2.31 3.17
N VAL A 268 21.33 3.13 3.54
CA VAL A 268 21.52 4.54 3.93
C VAL A 268 20.98 4.70 5.34
N CYS A 269 21.75 5.27 6.26
CA CYS A 269 21.33 5.44 7.64
C CYS A 269 20.99 6.89 7.90
N VAL A 270 19.74 7.18 8.27
CA VAL A 270 19.24 8.55 8.46
C VAL A 270 18.69 8.73 9.87
N ASP A 271 18.83 9.95 10.40
CA ASP A 271 18.17 10.36 11.65
C ASP A 271 16.81 10.97 11.30
N LEU A 272 15.82 10.09 11.14
CA LEU A 272 14.46 10.45 10.76
C LEU A 272 13.47 9.70 11.66
N ASN A 273 12.68 10.45 12.40
CA ASN A 273 11.63 9.93 13.28
C ASN A 273 10.24 10.24 12.70
N PRO A 274 9.21 9.43 13.00
CA PRO A 274 9.23 8.22 13.82
C PRO A 274 9.27 6.93 12.98
N TYR A 275 9.97 6.92 11.84
CA TYR A 275 9.88 5.83 10.86
C TYR A 275 10.82 4.66 11.18
N TYR A 276 10.48 3.48 10.67
CA TYR A 276 11.36 2.30 10.65
C TYR A 276 12.34 2.42 9.48
N ALA A 277 11.82 2.54 8.28
CA ALA A 277 12.61 2.71 7.07
C ALA A 277 11.77 3.40 5.99
N TYR A 278 12.40 3.70 4.87
CA TYR A 278 11.71 4.06 3.64
C TYR A 278 12.51 3.70 2.40
N VAL A 279 11.81 3.67 1.25
CA VAL A 279 12.42 3.62 -0.09
C VAL A 279 11.83 4.67 -1.01
N ILE A 280 12.53 4.94 -2.11
CA ILE A 280 11.97 5.59 -3.29
C ILE A 280 11.69 4.47 -4.31
N PRO A 281 10.43 4.20 -4.70
CA PRO A 281 10.06 2.99 -5.45
C PRO A 281 10.77 2.80 -6.80
N ASN A 282 11.25 3.88 -7.42
CA ASN A 282 11.96 3.88 -8.70
C ASN A 282 13.50 3.85 -8.54
N GLU A 283 14.02 3.73 -7.32
CA GLU A 283 15.47 3.65 -7.03
C GLU A 283 15.87 2.30 -6.38
N PRO A 284 15.60 1.15 -7.02
CA PRO A 284 16.05 -0.14 -6.49
C PRO A 284 17.59 -0.22 -6.47
N TYR A 285 18.24 -0.83 -5.48
CA TYR A 285 17.73 -1.43 -4.24
C TYR A 285 18.20 -0.65 -3.00
N LYS A 286 17.90 0.66 -2.97
CA LYS A 286 18.33 1.55 -1.90
C LYS A 286 17.30 1.63 -0.78
N ILE A 287 17.70 1.29 0.45
CA ILE A 287 16.85 1.34 1.65
C ILE A 287 17.42 2.36 2.64
N TYR A 288 16.56 3.26 3.10
CA TYR A 288 16.87 4.26 4.12
C TYR A 288 16.39 3.77 5.47
N PHE A 289 17.32 3.44 6.37
CA PHE A 289 17.05 2.96 7.72
C PHE A 289 16.92 4.14 8.69
N CYS A 290 15.77 4.22 9.35
CA CYS A 290 15.36 5.30 10.24
C CYS A 290 15.42 4.85 11.71
N ASN A 291 15.00 5.72 12.63
CA ASN A 291 15.27 5.53 14.06
C ASN A 291 14.58 4.32 14.68
N GLN A 292 13.35 3.97 14.27
CA GLN A 292 12.63 2.83 14.84
C GLN A 292 13.20 1.48 14.40
N PHE A 293 13.90 1.41 13.28
CA PHE A 293 14.55 0.17 12.86
C PHE A 293 15.58 -0.30 13.88
N TRP A 294 16.29 0.62 14.54
CA TRP A 294 17.35 0.28 15.48
C TRP A 294 16.82 -0.38 16.75
N SER A 295 15.64 0.01 17.24
CA SER A 295 14.99 -0.54 18.44
C SER A 295 14.20 -1.83 18.18
N ALA A 296 13.82 -2.11 16.93
CA ALA A 296 13.06 -3.30 16.56
C ALA A 296 13.78 -4.63 16.91
N PRO A 297 13.07 -5.74 17.16
CA PRO A 297 13.73 -7.04 17.29
C PRO A 297 14.32 -7.50 15.95
N LEU A 298 15.26 -8.45 15.96
CA LEU A 298 15.82 -9.00 14.72
C LEU A 298 14.75 -9.71 13.87
N ASN A 299 13.89 -10.50 14.53
CA ASN A 299 12.77 -11.24 13.97
C ASN A 299 11.54 -11.12 14.87
N GLY A 300 10.43 -11.77 14.51
CA GLY A 300 9.14 -11.60 15.18
C GLY A 300 8.29 -10.56 14.47
N THR A 301 7.35 -9.94 15.18
CA THR A 301 6.45 -8.91 14.63
C THR A 301 7.14 -7.55 14.54
N ASP A 302 6.95 -6.84 13.42
CA ASP A 302 7.51 -5.50 13.16
C ASP A 302 9.02 -5.46 13.40
N SER A 303 9.68 -6.50 12.89
CA SER A 303 11.10 -6.77 13.10
C SER A 303 11.99 -6.06 12.09
N LYS A 304 13.29 -6.04 12.34
CA LYS A 304 14.29 -5.57 11.36
C LYS A 304 14.21 -6.39 10.06
N ALA A 305 14.07 -7.71 10.17
CA ALA A 305 13.95 -8.59 9.00
C ALA A 305 12.64 -8.35 8.23
N GLY A 306 11.52 -8.21 8.95
CA GLY A 306 10.22 -7.87 8.37
C GLY A 306 10.22 -6.51 7.68
N THR A 307 10.82 -5.50 8.31
CA THR A 307 11.02 -4.16 7.73
C THR A 307 11.75 -4.25 6.38
N ILE A 308 12.80 -5.06 6.27
CA ILE A 308 13.49 -5.22 4.98
C ILE A 308 12.56 -5.87 3.93
N VAL A 309 11.78 -6.88 4.30
CA VAL A 309 10.80 -7.49 3.37
C VAL A 309 9.74 -6.49 2.93
N HIS A 310 9.26 -5.66 3.85
CA HIS A 310 8.34 -4.54 3.60
C HIS A 310 8.91 -3.60 2.54
N GLU A 311 10.10 -3.03 2.80
CA GLU A 311 10.74 -2.07 1.92
C GLU A 311 11.08 -2.66 0.54
N MET A 312 11.53 -3.93 0.50
CA MET A 312 11.80 -4.61 -0.76
C MET A 312 10.54 -4.76 -1.63
N SER A 313 9.36 -4.90 -1.02
CA SER A 313 8.10 -5.05 -1.76
C SER A 313 7.65 -3.77 -2.47
N HIS A 314 8.10 -2.59 -2.01
CA HIS A 314 7.74 -1.31 -2.60
C HIS A 314 8.36 -1.04 -3.96
N PHE A 315 9.55 -1.58 -4.24
CA PHE A 315 10.23 -1.34 -5.52
C PHE A 315 9.36 -1.78 -6.69
N LYS A 316 9.22 -0.93 -7.71
CA LYS A 316 8.35 -1.20 -8.86
C LYS A 316 8.70 -2.50 -9.59
N ILE A 317 9.99 -2.81 -9.66
CA ILE A 317 10.49 -4.03 -10.29
C ILE A 317 10.24 -5.30 -9.44
N ILE A 318 9.80 -5.15 -8.19
CA ILE A 318 9.55 -6.25 -7.26
C ILE A 318 8.05 -6.51 -7.07
N ALA A 319 7.31 -5.60 -6.45
CA ALA A 319 5.88 -5.83 -6.23
C ALA A 319 5.02 -4.55 -6.26
N GLU A 320 5.65 -3.37 -6.30
CA GLU A 320 4.97 -2.07 -6.32
C GLU A 320 3.88 -1.97 -5.23
N THR A 321 4.16 -2.52 -4.05
CA THR A 321 3.23 -2.43 -2.92
C THR A 321 3.15 -0.99 -2.41
N LYS A 322 2.08 -0.70 -1.67
CA LYS A 322 1.76 0.59 -1.06
C LYS A 322 1.55 0.42 0.45
N ASP A 323 1.58 1.53 1.17
CA ASP A 323 1.27 1.58 2.61
C ASP A 323 -0.22 1.86 2.85
N ILE A 324 -1.03 0.81 2.77
CA ILE A 324 -2.50 0.92 2.81
C ILE A 324 -3.03 0.76 4.24
N ALA A 325 -2.49 -0.23 4.95
CA ALA A 325 -3.00 -0.69 6.25
C ALA A 325 -1.84 -0.97 7.22
N PRO A 326 -1.35 0.08 7.92
CA PRO A 326 -0.26 -0.06 8.88
C PRO A 326 -0.73 -0.81 10.12
N THR A 327 0.08 -1.73 10.65
CA THR A 327 -0.19 -2.69 11.76
C THR A 327 -0.86 -4.01 11.36
N GLN A 328 -0.59 -5.07 12.13
CA GLN A 328 -1.21 -6.38 11.96
C GLN A 328 -2.74 -6.34 11.98
N SER A 329 -3.35 -5.57 12.88
CA SER A 329 -4.82 -5.50 12.98
C SER A 329 -5.44 -4.88 11.74
N ASN A 330 -4.84 -3.82 11.18
CA ASN A 330 -5.33 -3.19 9.97
C ASN A 330 -5.08 -4.06 8.73
N ALA A 331 -3.91 -4.69 8.61
CA ALA A 331 -3.60 -5.61 7.51
C ALA A 331 -4.56 -6.81 7.48
N ARG A 332 -4.88 -7.39 8.65
CA ARG A 332 -5.89 -8.45 8.78
C ARG A 332 -7.29 -7.99 8.38
N ASN A 333 -7.67 -6.78 8.78
CA ASN A 333 -8.96 -6.22 8.40
C ASN A 333 -9.01 -5.99 6.87
N LEU A 334 -7.95 -5.42 6.30
CA LEU A 334 -7.82 -5.21 4.86
C LEU A 334 -7.97 -6.53 4.08
N ALA A 335 -7.30 -7.59 4.52
CA ALA A 335 -7.44 -8.93 3.96
C ALA A 335 -8.89 -9.46 3.99
N ARG A 336 -9.68 -9.10 5.00
CA ARG A 336 -11.09 -9.52 5.11
C ARG A 336 -12.01 -8.72 4.20
N ILE A 337 -11.84 -7.40 4.13
CA ILE A 337 -12.80 -6.50 3.46
C ILE A 337 -12.41 -6.19 2.01
N ASN A 338 -11.12 -6.21 1.68
CA ASN A 338 -10.59 -5.88 0.36
C ASN A 338 -9.31 -6.66 0.03
N PRO A 339 -9.42 -7.96 -0.30
CA PRO A 339 -8.29 -8.80 -0.69
C PRO A 339 -7.44 -8.23 -1.84
N ASP A 340 -8.05 -7.51 -2.79
CA ASP A 340 -7.33 -6.93 -3.94
C ASP A 340 -6.39 -5.79 -3.51
N ALA A 341 -6.73 -5.06 -2.45
CA ALA A 341 -5.83 -4.12 -1.80
C ALA A 341 -4.82 -4.81 -0.90
N ALA A 342 -5.20 -5.88 -0.19
CA ALA A 342 -4.30 -6.62 0.71
C ALA A 342 -3.07 -7.20 -0.01
N ILE A 343 -3.23 -7.72 -1.23
CA ILE A 343 -2.10 -8.20 -2.06
C ILE A 343 -1.21 -7.08 -2.60
N LYS A 344 -1.58 -5.80 -2.38
CA LYS A 344 -0.81 -4.61 -2.75
C LYS A 344 -0.30 -3.86 -1.50
N ASN A 345 -0.52 -4.38 -0.30
CA ASN A 345 -0.11 -3.75 0.95
C ASN A 345 1.26 -4.29 1.42
N ALA A 346 2.24 -3.42 1.66
CA ALA A 346 3.59 -3.83 2.06
C ALA A 346 3.61 -4.57 3.41
N ASP A 347 2.88 -4.05 4.41
CA ASP A 347 2.74 -4.71 5.72
C ASP A 347 2.09 -6.11 5.62
N SER A 348 1.19 -6.36 4.66
CA SER A 348 0.64 -7.70 4.45
C SER A 348 1.72 -8.70 4.00
N HIS A 349 2.70 -8.26 3.21
CA HIS A 349 3.84 -9.10 2.81
C HIS A 349 4.82 -9.30 3.96
N GLU A 350 5.11 -8.25 4.72
CA GLU A 350 5.91 -8.35 5.94
C GLU A 350 5.32 -9.36 6.91
N TYR A 351 4.06 -9.21 7.31
CA TYR A 351 3.45 -10.10 8.30
C TYR A 351 3.24 -11.52 7.77
N PHE A 352 2.99 -11.67 6.47
CA PHE A 352 3.03 -13.00 5.87
C PHE A 352 4.43 -13.61 6.00
N ALA A 353 5.51 -12.87 5.76
CA ALA A 353 6.88 -13.37 5.87
C ALA A 353 7.30 -13.67 7.32
N GLU A 354 7.04 -12.73 8.24
CA GLU A 354 7.36 -12.84 9.67
C GLU A 354 6.64 -14.02 10.32
N ASN A 355 5.37 -14.23 9.99
CA ASN A 355 4.53 -15.32 10.51
C ASN A 355 4.60 -15.46 12.04
N ASN A 356 4.35 -14.35 12.74
CA ASN A 356 4.41 -14.27 14.18
C ASN A 356 3.08 -13.72 14.75
N PRO A 357 2.29 -14.53 15.51
CA PRO A 357 2.52 -15.95 15.81
C PRO A 357 2.40 -16.85 14.56
N PRO A 358 2.97 -18.06 14.58
CA PRO A 358 2.95 -18.96 13.42
C PRO A 358 1.55 -19.39 13.00
N LEU A 359 1.21 -19.13 11.74
CA LEU A 359 0.05 -19.67 11.05
C LEU A 359 0.45 -20.75 10.05
N SER A 360 -0.44 -21.72 9.85
CA SER A 360 -0.18 -22.87 9.00
C SER A 360 -0.37 -22.57 7.50
N MET A 361 0.44 -23.21 6.68
CA MET A 361 0.22 -23.40 5.25
C MET A 361 0.06 -24.89 4.98
N PRO A 362 -0.83 -25.31 4.06
CA PRO A 362 -0.96 -26.71 3.71
C PRO A 362 0.36 -27.21 3.12
N ALA A 363 0.77 -28.41 3.50
CA ALA A 363 1.89 -29.11 2.91
C ALA A 363 1.38 -30.36 2.17
N PRO A 364 2.12 -30.88 1.18
CA PRO A 364 1.85 -32.20 0.65
C PRO A 364 1.84 -33.22 1.81
N SER A 365 0.91 -34.18 1.79
CA SER A 365 0.99 -35.32 2.69
C SER A 365 2.35 -35.99 2.49
N ALA A 366 3.07 -36.28 3.59
CA ALA A 366 4.22 -37.16 3.51
C ALA A 366 3.79 -38.46 2.79
N PRO A 367 4.61 -39.00 1.87
CA PRO A 367 4.31 -40.29 1.29
C PRO A 367 4.11 -41.29 2.44
N PRO A 368 3.15 -42.24 2.32
CA PRO A 368 3.04 -43.30 3.31
C PRO A 368 4.41 -43.97 3.46
N PRO A 369 4.83 -44.35 4.68
CA PRO A 369 6.07 -45.09 4.86
C PRO A 369 6.04 -46.29 3.92
N SER A 370 7.05 -46.40 3.06
CA SER A 370 7.23 -47.56 2.19
C SER A 370 7.28 -48.79 3.08
N SER A 371 6.36 -49.73 2.86
CA SER A 371 6.29 -50.99 3.59
C SER A 371 7.33 -52.01 3.09
N ASP A 372 8.56 -51.56 2.84
CA ASP A 372 9.67 -52.39 2.42
C ASP A 372 10.87 -52.07 3.33
N ASP A 373 10.99 -52.80 4.44
CA ASP A 373 12.25 -53.48 4.78
C ASP A 373 11.99 -54.49 5.91
N ASP A 374 11.66 -55.72 5.52
CA ASP A 374 11.99 -56.89 6.34
C ASP A 374 13.51 -56.99 6.37
N GLY A 375 14.05 -57.03 7.58
CA GLY A 375 15.46 -56.77 7.81
C GLY A 375 16.44 -57.77 7.22
N ASP A 376 17.66 -57.30 7.02
CA ASP A 376 18.85 -58.09 7.30
C ASP A 376 19.92 -57.21 7.96
N GLY A 377 20.50 -57.75 9.02
CA GLY A 377 21.47 -57.09 9.88
C GLY A 377 22.86 -57.09 9.25
N GLY A 378 23.51 -55.92 9.23
CA GLY A 378 24.89 -55.79 8.78
C GLY A 378 25.63 -54.73 9.58
N SER A 379 26.33 -55.18 10.62
CA SER A 379 27.29 -54.40 11.42
C SER A 379 28.47 -53.87 10.58
N GLY A 380 28.77 -52.58 10.68
CA GLY A 380 30.01 -51.99 10.16
C GLY A 380 30.16 -50.51 10.55
N GLY A 381 31.16 -50.18 11.36
CA GLY A 381 31.37 -48.83 11.92
C GLY A 381 32.30 -47.89 11.13
N CYS A 382 32.31 -46.64 11.61
CA CYS A 382 33.34 -45.57 11.53
C CYS A 382 33.71 -44.98 10.15
N PHE A 383 33.52 -43.67 9.95
CA PHE A 383 34.58 -42.64 10.08
C PHE A 383 34.09 -41.22 9.72
N ILE A 384 34.64 -40.23 10.43
CA ILE A 384 34.64 -38.80 10.11
C ILE A 384 35.78 -38.51 9.12
N GLN A 385 35.52 -37.68 8.09
CA GLN A 385 36.56 -37.06 7.27
C GLN A 385 36.58 -35.55 7.47
N SER A 386 37.76 -35.07 7.87
CA SER A 386 38.22 -33.68 7.83
C SER A 386 38.76 -33.38 6.44
N LEU A 387 38.43 -32.22 5.88
CA LEU A 387 39.08 -31.69 4.68
C LEU A 387 40.32 -30.89 5.08
N GLY A 388 41.49 -31.31 4.58
CA GLY A 388 42.67 -30.44 4.41
C GLY A 388 42.41 -29.40 3.31
N ASP A 389 43.16 -28.32 3.19
CA ASP A 389 44.63 -28.22 3.32
C ASP A 389 45.18 -27.54 4.59
#